data_AF-A0A5K0XBN5-F1
#
_entry.id   AF-A0A5K0XBN5-F1
#
_cell.length_a   1.000
_cell.length_b   1.000
_cell.length_c   1.000
_cell.angle_alpha   90.00
_cell.angle_beta   90.00
_cell.angle_gamma   90.00
#
_symmetry.space_group_name_H-M   'P 1'
#
loop_
_entity.id
_entity.type
_entity.pdbx_description
1 polymer ?
#
loop_
_entity_poly.entity_id
_entity_poly.type
_entity_poly.pdbx_seq_one_letter_code
_entity_poly.pdbx_strand_id
1 'polypeptide(L)'
;MTSTNMHLPVFIAIFTTIFIVLIPSSLSQNLTTPVPPNEACSITTNPAFCRSILPRQGRWDLYHYGRFLLFRSVLQSRTFTFLIDQALKFSATTLSGQAVGALEDCLLLSQLNSNFLDFSYTSLNDTGNTNLPDDETDELHTLLSAIVTNQQTCYDGLDQASLLPFLRSRREVYDPLVNGSELYRSSLDLFAHSWPGGATGSGAIG
;
A
#
# COMPACT_ATOMS: atom_id res chain seq x y z
N MET A 1 -14.17 -38.38 -43.55
CA MET A 1 -13.05 -38.00 -42.68
C MET A 1 -13.38 -36.65 -42.06
N THR A 2 -13.91 -36.64 -40.85
CA THR A 2 -14.20 -35.42 -40.08
C THR A 2 -13.57 -35.60 -38.71
N SER A 3 -12.39 -35.04 -38.54
CA SER A 3 -11.68 -34.99 -37.25
C SER A 3 -12.23 -33.80 -36.46
N THR A 4 -13.02 -34.08 -35.44
CA THR A 4 -13.50 -33.07 -34.49
C THR A 4 -12.40 -32.79 -33.47
N ASN A 5 -11.86 -31.56 -33.50
CA ASN A 5 -10.91 -31.04 -32.52
C ASN A 5 -11.58 -30.91 -31.15
N MET A 6 -11.47 -31.96 -30.34
CA MET A 6 -12.02 -32.04 -28.98
C MET A 6 -11.12 -31.39 -27.92
N HIS A 7 -9.99 -30.78 -28.33
CA HIS A 7 -9.02 -30.18 -27.41
C HIS A 7 -9.34 -28.74 -26.98
N LEU A 8 -10.01 -27.95 -27.83
CA LEU A 8 -10.28 -26.54 -27.55
C LEU A 8 -11.28 -26.27 -26.39
N PRO A 9 -12.37 -27.05 -26.19
CA PRO A 9 -13.31 -26.78 -25.08
C PRO A 9 -12.78 -27.21 -23.71
N VAL A 10 -11.82 -28.14 -23.67
CA VAL A 10 -11.22 -28.63 -22.41
C VAL A 10 -10.25 -27.59 -21.83
N PHE A 11 -9.46 -26.92 -22.67
CA PHE A 11 -8.53 -25.87 -22.20
C PHE A 11 -9.26 -24.64 -21.63
N ILE A 12 -10.41 -24.26 -22.21
CA ILE A 12 -11.22 -23.14 -21.71
C ILE A 12 -11.86 -23.47 -20.36
N ALA A 13 -12.32 -24.72 -20.16
CA ALA A 13 -12.89 -25.17 -18.88
C ALA A 13 -11.84 -25.29 -17.75
N ILE A 14 -10.59 -25.65 -18.09
CA ILE A 14 -9.49 -25.69 -17.11
C ILE A 14 -9.09 -24.27 -16.68
N PHE A 15 -9.08 -23.30 -17.61
CA PHE A 15 -8.74 -21.91 -17.28
C PHE A 15 -9.81 -21.23 -16.41
N THR A 16 -11.09 -21.53 -16.61
CA THR A 16 -12.18 -20.97 -15.79
C THR A 16 -12.27 -21.61 -14.40
N THR A 17 -11.92 -22.89 -14.27
CA THR A 17 -11.90 -23.57 -12.95
C THR A 17 -10.72 -23.13 -12.08
N ILE A 18 -9.55 -22.83 -12.64
CA ILE A 18 -8.38 -22.32 -11.89
C ILE A 18 -8.65 -20.92 -11.30
N PHE A 19 -9.44 -20.08 -11.99
CA PHE A 19 -9.76 -18.73 -11.51
C PHE A 19 -10.75 -18.72 -10.33
N ILE A 20 -11.56 -19.78 -10.15
CA ILE A 20 -12.56 -19.87 -9.07
C ILE A 20 -11.93 -20.34 -7.74
N VAL A 21 -10.77 -21.01 -7.77
CA VAL A 21 -10.12 -21.57 -6.56
C VAL A 21 -9.23 -20.54 -5.84
N LEU A 22 -9.04 -19.34 -6.39
CA LEU A 22 -8.30 -18.24 -5.77
C LEU A 22 -9.21 -17.17 -5.15
N ILE A 23 -10.47 -17.50 -4.83
CA ILE A 23 -11.27 -16.62 -3.97
C ILE A 23 -10.89 -16.98 -2.53
N PRO A 24 -10.07 -16.18 -1.82
CA PRO A 24 -9.90 -16.38 -0.39
C PRO A 24 -11.28 -16.34 0.23
N SER A 25 -11.66 -17.43 0.92
CA SER A 25 -12.86 -17.44 1.74
C SER A 25 -12.74 -16.28 2.70
N SER A 26 -13.57 -15.24 2.52
CA SER A 26 -13.60 -14.11 3.44
C SER A 26 -14.09 -14.64 4.77
N LEU A 27 -13.14 -14.95 5.67
CA LEU A 27 -13.45 -15.08 7.07
C LEU A 27 -14.08 -13.73 7.46
N SER A 28 -15.37 -13.70 7.77
CA SER A 28 -16.04 -12.48 8.20
C SER A 28 -15.48 -12.08 9.56
N GLN A 29 -14.32 -11.43 9.57
CA GLN A 29 -13.71 -10.90 10.78
C GLN A 29 -14.57 -9.73 11.24
N ASN A 30 -14.95 -9.75 12.51
CA ASN A 30 -15.65 -8.61 13.09
C ASN A 30 -14.62 -7.49 13.28
N LEU A 31 -14.77 -6.43 12.46
CA LEU A 31 -13.84 -5.30 12.39
C LEU A 31 -13.63 -4.57 13.72
N THR A 32 -14.60 -4.67 14.64
CA THR A 32 -14.59 -4.03 15.97
C THR A 32 -14.05 -4.93 17.08
N THR A 33 -13.90 -6.24 16.85
CA THR A 33 -13.37 -7.15 17.87
C THR A 33 -11.86 -6.97 18.01
N PRO A 34 -11.33 -6.77 19.24
CA PRO A 34 -9.89 -6.67 19.41
C PRO A 34 -9.17 -7.97 19.08
N VAL A 35 -8.25 -7.91 18.12
CA VAL A 35 -7.42 -9.04 17.64
C VAL A 35 -5.94 -8.78 17.91
N PRO A 36 -5.07 -9.81 18.00
CA PRO A 36 -3.64 -9.60 18.11
C PRO A 36 -3.04 -9.22 16.75
N PRO A 37 -1.82 -8.65 16.70
CA PRO A 37 -1.17 -8.24 15.44
C PRO A 37 -1.04 -9.37 14.40
N ASN A 38 -0.88 -10.62 14.84
CA ASN A 38 -0.77 -11.76 13.94
C ASN A 38 -2.03 -11.97 13.10
N GLU A 39 -3.20 -11.76 13.70
CA GLU A 39 -4.49 -11.91 13.05
C GLU A 39 -4.77 -10.69 12.17
N ALA A 40 -4.54 -9.48 12.69
CA ALA A 40 -4.70 -8.24 11.92
C ALA A 40 -3.81 -8.19 10.66
N CYS A 41 -2.57 -8.69 10.73
CA CYS A 41 -1.67 -8.69 9.57
C CYS A 41 -1.93 -9.84 8.59
N SER A 42 -2.81 -10.80 8.90
CA SER A 42 -3.07 -11.95 8.03
C SER A 42 -3.71 -11.58 6.69
N ILE A 43 -4.38 -10.42 6.64
CA ILE A 43 -5.04 -9.85 5.46
C ILE A 43 -4.12 -8.98 4.61
N THR A 44 -2.89 -8.71 5.07
CA THR A 44 -1.92 -7.91 4.32
C THR A 44 -1.11 -8.77 3.35
N THR A 45 -0.67 -8.18 2.25
CA THR A 45 0.20 -8.79 1.23
C THR A 45 1.57 -9.19 1.79
N ASN A 46 2.05 -8.50 2.83
CA ASN A 46 3.26 -8.88 3.57
C ASN A 46 3.01 -8.95 5.09
N PRO A 47 2.48 -10.08 5.60
CA PRO A 47 2.16 -10.23 7.02
C PRO A 47 3.38 -10.11 7.93
N ALA A 48 4.57 -10.51 7.45
CA ALA A 48 5.79 -10.43 8.25
C ALA A 48 6.22 -8.98 8.47
N PHE A 49 6.18 -8.15 7.43
CA PHE A 49 6.47 -6.73 7.54
C PHE A 49 5.43 -6.02 8.40
N CYS A 50 4.14 -6.23 8.15
CA CYS A 50 3.06 -5.64 8.96
C CYS A 50 3.26 -5.91 10.46
N ARG A 51 3.56 -7.17 10.85
CA ARG A 51 3.82 -7.53 12.25
C ARG A 51 5.05 -6.86 12.85
N SER A 52 6.05 -6.55 12.03
CA SER A 52 7.25 -5.86 12.49
C SER A 52 6.99 -4.40 12.87
N ILE A 53 5.95 -3.80 12.30
CA ILE A 53 5.57 -2.40 12.50
C ILE A 53 4.50 -2.24 13.58
N LEU A 54 3.53 -3.15 13.66
CA LEU A 54 2.45 -3.10 14.65
C LEU A 54 2.99 -3.27 16.09
N PRO A 55 2.33 -2.65 17.10
CA PRO A 55 2.70 -2.85 18.50
C PRO A 55 2.63 -4.32 18.89
N ARG A 56 3.71 -4.84 19.49
CA ARG A 56 3.84 -6.27 19.82
C ARG A 56 2.89 -6.74 20.94
N GLN A 57 2.43 -5.81 21.77
CA GLN A 57 1.59 -6.10 22.94
C GLN A 57 0.23 -5.41 22.78
N GLY A 58 -0.81 -6.06 23.28
CA GLY A 58 -2.18 -5.58 23.20
C GLY A 58 -2.97 -6.24 22.07
N ARG A 59 -4.26 -5.92 22.05
CA ARG A 59 -5.22 -6.33 21.03
C ARG A 59 -6.01 -5.09 20.67
N TRP A 60 -6.06 -4.76 19.38
CA TRP A 60 -6.85 -3.64 18.87
C TRP A 60 -7.80 -4.15 17.81
N ASP A 61 -8.84 -3.37 17.56
CA ASP A 61 -9.70 -3.62 16.41
C ASP A 61 -8.99 -3.21 15.10
N LEU A 62 -9.54 -3.61 13.96
CA LEU A 62 -8.87 -3.42 12.67
C LEU A 62 -8.83 -1.93 12.27
N TYR A 63 -9.81 -1.14 12.67
CA TYR A 63 -9.81 0.31 12.45
C TYR A 63 -8.65 1.00 13.18
N HIS A 64 -8.38 0.63 14.43
CA HIS A 64 -7.26 1.17 15.20
C HIS A 64 -5.90 0.75 14.60
N TYR A 65 -5.76 -0.50 14.16
CA TYR A 65 -4.54 -0.92 13.45
C TYR A 65 -4.39 -0.18 12.11
N GLY A 66 -5.48 0.04 11.37
CA GLY A 66 -5.48 0.82 10.12
C GLY A 66 -5.00 2.25 10.33
N ARG A 67 -5.58 2.96 11.29
CA ARG A 67 -5.15 4.32 11.69
C ARG A 67 -3.69 4.35 12.14
N PHE A 68 -3.25 3.34 12.90
CA PHE A 68 -1.86 3.25 13.33
C PHE A 68 -0.90 3.10 12.13
N LEU A 69 -1.20 2.21 11.18
CA LEU A 69 -0.35 2.04 10.00
C LEU A 69 -0.32 3.31 9.14
N LEU A 70 -1.45 4.01 8.98
CA LEU A 70 -1.50 5.30 8.29
C LEU A 70 -0.68 6.38 8.99
N PHE A 71 -0.76 6.47 10.32
CA PHE A 71 0.09 7.38 11.09
C PHE A 71 1.58 7.07 10.86
N ARG A 72 1.96 5.79 10.86
CA ARG A 72 3.34 5.37 10.55
C ARG A 72 3.72 5.73 9.12
N SER A 73 2.81 5.59 8.15
CA SER A 73 3.01 6.03 6.77
C SER A 73 3.29 7.54 6.69
N VAL A 74 2.52 8.39 7.40
CA VAL A 74 2.73 9.85 7.45
C VAL A 74 4.14 10.18 7.95
N LEU A 75 4.57 9.57 9.05
CA LEU A 75 5.92 9.80 9.58
C LEU A 75 6.98 9.39 8.56
N GLN A 76 6.78 8.24 7.92
CA GLN A 76 7.72 7.72 6.94
C GLN A 76 7.79 8.60 5.68
N SER A 77 6.67 9.09 5.14
CA SER A 77 6.69 9.92 3.94
C SER A 77 7.45 11.24 4.16
N ARG A 78 7.30 11.83 5.35
CA ARG A 78 8.03 13.05 5.75
C ARG A 78 9.52 12.78 5.89
N THR A 79 9.90 11.67 6.54
CA THR A 79 11.30 11.25 6.66
C THR A 79 11.92 11.01 5.28
N PHE A 80 11.25 10.27 4.41
CA PHE A 80 11.74 10.00 3.05
C PHE A 80 11.89 11.27 2.22
N THR A 81 10.90 12.15 2.25
CA THR A 81 10.94 13.45 1.55
C THR A 81 12.15 14.28 1.99
N PHE A 82 12.40 14.37 3.30
CA PHE A 82 13.57 15.06 3.84
C PHE A 82 14.89 14.45 3.34
N LEU A 83 14.98 13.12 3.32
CA LEU A 83 16.21 12.42 2.92
C LEU A 83 16.51 12.56 1.42
N ILE A 84 15.49 12.55 0.56
CA ILE A 84 15.65 12.79 -0.88
C ILE A 84 16.09 14.24 -1.14
N ASP A 85 15.48 15.21 -0.47
CA ASP A 85 15.87 16.63 -0.55
C ASP A 85 17.34 16.83 -0.14
N GLN A 86 17.79 16.13 0.91
CA GLN A 86 19.20 16.14 1.31
C GLN A 86 20.11 15.44 0.28
N ALA A 87 19.68 14.31 -0.27
CA ALA A 87 20.44 13.60 -1.30
C ALA A 87 20.68 14.49 -2.53
N LEU A 88 19.66 15.24 -2.96
CA LEU A 88 19.75 16.26 -4.01
C LEU A 88 20.78 17.34 -3.65
N LYS A 89 20.63 17.99 -2.49
CA LYS A 89 21.51 19.10 -2.07
C LYS A 89 22.98 18.71 -1.97
N PHE A 90 23.27 17.52 -1.45
CA PHE A 90 24.66 17.10 -1.20
C PHE A 90 25.31 16.35 -2.35
N SER A 91 24.54 15.80 -3.29
CA SER A 91 25.07 14.92 -4.34
C SER A 91 24.96 15.51 -5.75
N ALA A 92 24.25 16.64 -5.94
CA ALA A 92 24.00 17.24 -7.26
C ALA A 92 25.27 17.48 -8.10
N THR A 93 26.41 17.82 -7.48
CA THR A 93 27.68 18.04 -8.21
C THR A 93 28.42 16.77 -8.60
N THR A 94 28.02 15.63 -8.04
CA THR A 94 28.65 14.30 -8.24
C THR A 94 27.79 13.35 -9.07
N LEU A 95 26.49 13.62 -9.17
CA LEU A 95 25.52 12.80 -9.88
C LEU A 95 25.41 13.22 -11.35
N SER A 96 25.02 12.28 -12.21
CA SER A 96 24.65 12.60 -13.59
C SER A 96 23.36 13.43 -13.63
N GLY A 97 23.13 14.18 -14.72
CA GLY A 97 21.88 14.92 -14.88
C GLY A 97 20.63 14.04 -14.82
N GLN A 98 20.71 12.81 -15.35
CA GLN A 98 19.63 11.82 -15.25
C GLN A 98 19.37 11.40 -13.79
N ALA A 99 20.43 11.20 -13.00
CA ALA A 99 20.30 10.88 -11.58
C ALA A 99 19.72 12.03 -10.77
N VAL A 100 20.10 13.28 -11.08
CA VAL A 100 19.49 14.47 -10.46
C VAL A 100 18.00 14.54 -10.80
N GLY A 101 17.62 14.39 -12.08
CA GLY A 101 16.22 14.39 -12.48
C GLY A 101 15.39 13.30 -11.80
N ALA A 102 15.92 12.07 -11.69
CA ALA A 102 15.22 10.98 -10.99
C ALA A 102 15.01 11.28 -9.50
N LEU A 103 15.95 11.95 -8.83
CA LEU A 103 15.79 12.38 -7.44
C LEU A 103 14.78 13.53 -7.32
N GLU A 104 14.73 14.46 -8.28
CA GLU A 104 13.72 15.53 -8.33
C GLU A 104 12.31 14.96 -8.52
N ASP A 105 12.15 14.00 -9.42
CA ASP A 105 10.88 13.28 -9.62
C ASP A 105 10.46 12.54 -8.34
N CYS A 106 11.39 11.85 -7.69
CA CYS A 106 11.15 11.20 -6.41
C CYS A 106 10.75 12.18 -5.31
N LEU A 107 11.36 13.37 -5.25
CA LEU A 107 11.02 14.39 -4.28
C LEU A 107 9.58 14.88 -4.48
N LEU A 108 9.18 15.12 -5.74
CA LEU A 108 7.81 15.50 -6.06
C LEU A 108 6.82 14.41 -5.65
N LEU A 109 7.09 13.15 -6.00
CA LEU A 109 6.24 12.02 -5.67
C LEU A 109 6.13 11.81 -4.16
N SER A 110 7.21 12.01 -3.40
CA SER A 110 7.19 11.86 -1.94
C SER A 110 6.42 12.97 -1.24
N GLN A 111 6.45 14.19 -1.79
CA GLN A 111 5.62 15.32 -1.31
C GLN A 111 4.14 15.08 -1.58
N LEU A 112 3.77 14.60 -2.77
CA LEU A 112 2.40 14.18 -3.09
C LEU A 112 1.93 13.09 -2.13
N ASN A 113 2.75 12.08 -1.88
CA ASN A 113 2.44 11.02 -0.93
C ASN A 113 2.21 11.57 0.48
N SER A 114 3.02 12.52 0.93
CA SER A 114 2.85 13.15 2.24
C SER A 114 1.53 13.90 2.34
N ASN A 115 1.15 14.65 1.30
CA ASN A 115 -0.14 15.36 1.28
C ASN A 115 -1.33 14.39 1.29
N PHE A 116 -1.27 13.32 0.48
CA PHE A 116 -2.32 12.30 0.44
C PHE A 116 -2.44 11.57 1.79
N LEU A 117 -1.32 11.22 2.41
CA LEU A 117 -1.31 10.57 3.73
C LEU A 117 -1.84 11.48 4.84
N ASP A 118 -1.47 12.76 4.83
CA ASP A 118 -1.98 13.73 5.80
C ASP A 118 -3.49 13.92 5.68
N PHE A 119 -4.01 14.00 4.45
CA PHE A 119 -5.45 14.02 4.21
C PHE A 119 -6.12 12.73 4.70
N SER A 120 -5.65 11.57 4.24
CA SER A 120 -6.26 10.28 4.59
C SER A 120 -6.23 10.00 6.09
N TYR A 121 -5.13 10.35 6.76
CA TYR A 121 -5.04 10.21 8.21
C TYR A 121 -6.02 11.14 8.92
N THR A 122 -6.12 12.41 8.49
CA THR A 122 -7.01 13.40 9.11
C THR A 122 -8.48 12.99 8.97
N SER A 123 -8.91 12.51 7.79
CA SER A 123 -10.27 12.01 7.56
C SER A 123 -10.65 10.84 8.48
N LEU A 124 -9.66 10.03 8.86
CA LEU A 124 -9.86 8.85 9.70
C LEU A 124 -9.62 9.08 11.19
N ASN A 125 -8.91 10.14 11.59
CA ASN A 125 -8.43 10.34 12.96
C ASN A 125 -9.53 10.78 13.94
N ASP A 126 -10.74 11.07 13.49
CA ASP A 126 -11.87 11.22 14.39
C ASP A 126 -12.22 9.86 15.01
N THR A 127 -12.02 9.75 16.33
CA THR A 127 -12.02 8.49 17.11
C THR A 127 -13.34 7.69 17.06
N GLY A 128 -14.39 8.23 16.45
CA GLY A 128 -15.67 7.55 16.24
C GLY A 128 -15.92 7.08 14.80
N ASN A 129 -15.07 7.47 13.82
CA ASN A 129 -15.35 7.29 12.40
C ASN A 129 -15.01 5.86 11.92
N THR A 130 -15.79 4.89 12.37
CA THR A 130 -15.77 3.49 11.90
C THR A 130 -16.66 3.28 10.68
N ASN A 131 -17.45 4.29 10.31
CA ASN A 131 -18.41 4.24 9.23
C ASN A 131 -18.22 5.47 8.33
N LEU A 132 -17.49 5.27 7.25
CA LEU A 132 -17.29 6.29 6.21
C LEU A 132 -18.43 6.23 5.18
N PRO A 133 -18.85 7.38 4.63
CA PRO A 133 -19.59 7.42 3.37
C PRO A 133 -18.84 6.67 2.25
N ASP A 134 -19.58 6.11 1.29
CA ASP A 134 -19.00 5.33 0.19
C ASP A 134 -18.04 6.18 -0.66
N ASP A 135 -18.40 7.43 -0.96
CA ASP A 135 -17.58 8.37 -1.72
C ASP A 135 -16.27 8.72 -1.01
N GLU A 136 -16.33 8.93 0.31
CA GLU A 136 -15.13 9.16 1.11
C GLU A 136 -14.25 7.90 1.18
N THR A 137 -14.87 6.72 1.29
CA THR A 137 -14.14 5.44 1.29
C THR A 137 -13.40 5.22 -0.03
N ASP A 138 -14.07 5.46 -1.16
CA ASP A 138 -13.50 5.32 -2.50
C ASP A 138 -12.39 6.36 -2.75
N GLU A 139 -12.57 7.59 -2.28
CA GLU A 139 -11.54 8.63 -2.35
C GLU A 139 -10.28 8.21 -1.56
N LEU A 140 -10.44 7.79 -0.31
CA LEU A 140 -9.34 7.34 0.53
C LEU A 140 -8.64 6.10 -0.06
N HIS A 141 -9.40 5.13 -0.58
CA HIS A 141 -8.84 3.97 -1.26
C HIS A 141 -8.00 4.39 -2.48
N THR A 142 -8.51 5.33 -3.27
CA THR A 142 -7.83 5.87 -4.46
C THR A 142 -6.52 6.57 -4.08
N LEU A 143 -6.55 7.42 -3.05
CA LEU A 143 -5.36 8.12 -2.55
C LEU A 143 -4.30 7.15 -2.03
N LEU A 144 -4.69 6.14 -1.24
CA LEU A 144 -3.76 5.11 -0.75
C LEU A 144 -3.17 4.26 -1.88
N SER A 145 -3.97 3.94 -2.89
CA SER A 145 -3.49 3.28 -4.11
C SER A 145 -2.51 4.14 -4.91
N ALA A 146 -2.78 5.45 -5.00
CA ALA A 146 -1.89 6.41 -5.63
C ALA A 146 -0.56 6.53 -4.86
N ILE A 147 -0.57 6.51 -3.53
CA ILE A 147 0.64 6.52 -2.70
C ILE A 147 1.55 5.32 -3.01
N VAL A 148 0.99 4.12 -3.08
CA VAL A 148 1.73 2.90 -3.44
C VAL A 148 2.31 3.02 -4.85
N THR A 149 1.53 3.53 -5.79
CA THR A 149 1.96 3.73 -7.19
C THR A 149 3.09 4.74 -7.28
N ASN A 150 2.96 5.91 -6.66
CA ASN A 150 3.97 6.96 -6.64
C ASN A 150 5.29 6.47 -6.02
N GLN A 151 5.21 5.69 -4.94
CA GLN A 151 6.40 5.10 -4.32
C GLN A 151 7.11 4.12 -5.27
N GLN A 152 6.35 3.29 -5.99
CA GLN A 152 6.90 2.39 -7.00
C GLN A 152 7.51 3.16 -8.17
N THR A 153 6.82 4.18 -8.69
CA THR A 153 7.33 5.05 -9.76
C THR A 153 8.65 5.71 -9.37
N CYS A 154 8.76 6.20 -8.13
CA CYS A 154 10.02 6.74 -7.61
C CYS A 154 11.13 5.66 -7.59
N TYR A 155 10.84 4.48 -7.04
CA TYR A 155 11.82 3.38 -7.03
C TYR A 155 12.31 3.05 -8.44
N ASP A 156 11.39 2.89 -9.39
CA ASP A 156 11.70 2.53 -10.78
C ASP A 156 12.50 3.62 -11.49
N GLY A 157 12.19 4.91 -11.24
CA GLY A 157 12.96 6.04 -11.75
C GLY A 157 14.40 6.05 -11.23
N LEU A 158 14.61 5.78 -9.94
CA LEU A 158 15.94 5.66 -9.35
C LEU A 158 16.72 4.46 -9.91
N ASP A 159 16.06 3.35 -10.19
CA ASP A 159 16.71 2.17 -10.79
C ASP A 159 17.12 2.44 -12.25
N GLN A 160 16.23 3.04 -13.04
CA GLN A 160 16.52 3.42 -14.43
C GLN A 160 17.66 4.43 -14.53
N ALA A 161 17.81 5.32 -13.53
CA ALA A 161 18.93 6.24 -13.42
C ALA A 161 20.21 5.60 -12.82
N SER A 162 20.22 4.29 -12.57
CA SER A 162 21.33 3.54 -11.95
C SER A 162 21.74 4.08 -10.58
N LEU A 163 20.81 4.68 -9.83
CA LEU A 163 21.07 5.28 -8.52
C LEU A 163 20.93 4.29 -7.36
N LEU A 164 20.23 3.17 -7.52
CA LEU A 164 20.04 2.23 -6.41
C LEU A 164 21.35 1.71 -5.79
N PRO A 165 22.42 1.37 -6.53
CA PRO A 165 23.70 0.98 -5.91
C PRO A 165 24.30 2.08 -5.04
N PHE A 166 24.23 3.34 -5.49
CA PHE A 166 24.68 4.49 -4.71
C PHE A 166 23.85 4.66 -3.44
N LEU A 167 22.52 4.62 -3.55
CA LEU A 167 21.63 4.74 -2.40
C LEU A 167 21.77 3.57 -1.42
N ARG A 168 22.01 2.34 -1.88
CA ARG A 168 22.28 1.18 -0.99
C ARG A 168 23.50 1.38 -0.10
N SER A 169 24.49 2.17 -0.54
CA SER A 169 25.64 2.54 0.31
C SER A 169 25.26 3.56 1.40
N ARG A 170 24.11 4.22 1.24
CA ARG A 170 23.48 5.21 2.12
C ARG A 170 22.17 4.66 2.67
N ARG A 171 22.27 3.67 3.55
CA ARG A 171 21.11 2.96 4.12
C ARG A 171 20.07 3.89 4.73
N GLU A 172 20.49 5.05 5.23
CA GLU A 172 19.61 6.08 5.73
C GLU A 172 18.57 6.57 4.70
N VAL A 173 18.87 6.55 3.41
CA VAL A 173 17.92 6.90 2.33
C VAL A 173 17.25 5.65 1.74
N TYR A 174 18.03 4.58 1.57
CA TYR A 174 17.55 3.37 0.92
C TYR A 174 16.53 2.58 1.77
N ASP A 175 16.73 2.49 3.08
CA ASP A 175 15.82 1.74 3.95
C ASP A 175 14.43 2.39 3.99
N PRO A 176 14.28 3.73 4.12
CA PRO A 176 13.00 4.42 3.94
C PRO A 176 12.36 4.18 2.56
N LEU A 177 13.12 4.13 1.47
CA LEU A 177 12.59 3.85 0.14
C LEU A 177 11.90 2.46 0.10
N VAL A 178 12.57 1.42 0.61
CA VAL A 178 12.06 0.04 0.53
C VAL A 178 11.01 -0.24 1.60
N ASN A 179 11.27 0.14 2.86
CA ASN A 179 10.33 -0.06 3.95
C ASN A 179 9.08 0.80 3.78
N GLY A 180 9.19 1.97 3.16
CA GLY A 180 8.06 2.82 2.79
C GLY A 180 7.09 2.10 1.85
N SER A 181 7.60 1.40 0.83
CA SER A 181 6.78 0.61 -0.09
C SER A 181 5.94 -0.45 0.63
N GLU A 182 6.57 -1.21 1.54
CA GLU A 182 5.87 -2.26 2.29
C GLU A 182 4.88 -1.68 3.31
N LEU A 183 5.22 -0.53 3.91
CA LEU A 183 4.33 0.18 4.84
C LEU A 183 3.10 0.72 4.14
N TYR A 184 3.25 1.38 2.99
CA TYR A 184 2.12 1.91 2.24
C TYR A 184 1.20 0.80 1.73
N ARG A 185 1.76 -0.32 1.27
CA ARG A 185 0.97 -1.52 0.91
C ARG A 185 0.21 -2.08 2.10
N SER A 186 0.88 -2.26 3.24
CA SER A 186 0.23 -2.75 4.46
C SER A 186 -0.90 -1.82 4.93
N SER A 187 -0.71 -0.50 4.82
CA SER A 187 -1.74 0.50 5.14
C SER A 187 -2.93 0.42 4.20
N LEU A 188 -2.71 0.25 2.88
CA LEU A 188 -3.77 0.07 1.90
C LEU A 188 -4.56 -1.23 2.14
N ASP A 189 -3.86 -2.36 2.32
CA ASP A 189 -4.51 -3.67 2.53
C ASP A 189 -5.41 -3.65 3.77
N LEU A 190 -4.91 -3.08 4.86
CA LEU A 190 -5.66 -3.01 6.11
C LEU A 190 -6.82 -2.00 6.02
N PHE A 191 -6.63 -0.88 5.31
CA PHE A 191 -7.70 0.07 5.04
C PHE A 191 -8.83 -0.57 4.22
N ALA A 192 -8.50 -1.21 3.09
CA ALA A 192 -9.47 -1.83 2.19
C ALA A 192 -10.31 -2.91 2.88
N HIS A 193 -9.73 -3.60 3.86
CA HIS A 193 -10.47 -4.57 4.67
C HIS A 193 -11.34 -3.91 5.74
N SER A 194 -10.85 -2.83 6.38
CA SER A 194 -11.52 -2.20 7.51
C SER A 194 -12.65 -1.24 7.07
N TRP A 195 -12.53 -0.64 5.88
CA TRP A 195 -13.56 0.20 5.28
C TRP A 195 -13.90 -0.37 3.89
N PRO A 196 -14.66 -1.47 3.82
CA PRO A 196 -15.09 -2.02 2.54
C PRO A 196 -16.05 -1.01 1.89
N GLY A 197 -15.61 -0.38 0.79
CA GLY A 197 -16.45 0.55 0.04
C GLY A 197 -17.73 -0.13 -0.48
N GLY A 198 -18.74 0.69 -0.78
CA GLY A 198 -20.04 0.27 -1.27
C GLY A 198 -20.04 -0.31 -2.68
N ALA A 199 -19.31 -1.40 -2.92
CA ALA A 199 -19.65 -2.29 -4.02
C ALA A 199 -20.88 -3.14 -3.64
N THR A 200 -22.05 -2.49 -3.54
CA THR A 200 -23.39 -2.94 -4.00
C THR A 200 -24.55 -2.33 -3.18
N GLY A 201 -25.16 -1.29 -3.74
CA GLY A 201 -26.60 -1.32 -3.98
C GLY A 201 -26.95 -2.50 -4.89
N SER A 202 -27.03 -3.71 -4.33
CA SER A 202 -27.62 -4.91 -4.93
C SER A 202 -27.71 -5.98 -3.85
N GLY A 203 -28.86 -6.07 -3.19
CA GLY A 203 -29.09 -7.09 -2.16
C GLY A 203 -30.22 -6.83 -1.18
N ALA A 204 -31.16 -5.92 -1.47
CA ALA A 204 -32.47 -5.98 -0.83
C ALA A 204 -33.26 -7.16 -1.44
N ILE A 205 -33.12 -8.34 -0.82
CA ILE A 205 -34.16 -9.38 -0.80
C ILE A 205 -34.01 -10.15 0.51
N GLY A 206 -34.93 -9.85 1.40
CA GLY A 206 -35.17 -10.46 2.70
C GLY A 206 -36.39 -9.78 3.30
#